data_AF-A0A846Q4S9-F1
#
_entry.id   AF-A0A846Q4S9-F1
#
_cell.length_a   1.000
_cell.length_b   1.000
_cell.length_c   1.000
_cell.angle_alpha   90.00
_cell.angle_beta   90.00
_cell.angle_gamma   90.00
#
_symmetry.space_group_name_H-M   'P 1'
#
loop_
_entity.id
_entity.type
_entity.pdbx_description
1 polymer ?
#
loop_
_entity_poly.entity_id
_entity_poly.type
_entity_poly.pdbx_seq_one_letter_code
_entity_poly.pdbx_strand_id
1 'polypeptide(L)'
;FIVYADGYPALIDVGVETYTAKTFSSRRYEIWTMQSAYHNLPTINGIMQKNGQEYQAADVSYTAGKKRAVFSLDISKAYPEEAKVKYWTRTITLERGKHVTIRDSYALGEVRKDLYLTLMSWRKPELEAEGKIRLMNPEGIENLRPVYVYYDKKMFSVDFETITLEDSRLRSSWGDQLFRIMLTARQTPLKGEFIIRIEQ
;
A
#
# COMPACT_ATOMS: atom_id res chain seq x y z
N PHE A 1 5.07 -2.22 2.55
CA PHE A 1 5.15 -2.17 4.03
C PHE A 1 3.99 -2.96 4.61
N ILE A 2 4.05 -3.36 5.88
CA ILE A 2 3.00 -4.11 6.57
C ILE A 2 2.82 -3.44 7.94
N VAL A 3 1.58 -3.34 8.43
CA VAL A 3 1.27 -2.77 9.75
C VAL A 3 0.57 -3.81 10.59
N TYR A 4 1.07 -4.01 11.82
CA TYR A 4 0.45 -4.86 12.84
C TYR A 4 -0.04 -3.99 14.01
N ALA A 5 -1.17 -4.37 14.59
CA ALA A 5 -1.75 -3.76 15.78
C ALA A 5 -2.30 -4.86 16.69
N ASP A 6 -1.97 -4.78 17.99
CA ASP A 6 -2.28 -5.81 19.00
C ASP A 6 -1.90 -7.25 18.56
N GLY A 7 -0.80 -7.41 17.84
CA GLY A 7 -0.31 -8.72 17.39
C GLY A 7 -0.98 -9.26 16.12
N TYR A 8 -1.96 -8.55 15.56
CA TYR A 8 -2.67 -8.95 14.34
C TYR A 8 -2.35 -8.00 13.17
N PRO A 9 -2.32 -8.51 11.92
CA PRO A 9 -2.14 -7.65 10.77
C PRO A 9 -3.29 -6.64 10.63
N ALA A 10 -2.98 -5.46 10.10
CA ALA A 10 -3.96 -4.44 9.74
C ALA A 10 -3.83 -4.10 8.26
N LEU A 11 -2.64 -3.66 7.84
CA LEU A 11 -2.28 -3.53 6.42
C LEU A 11 -1.29 -4.64 6.06
N ILE A 12 -1.53 -5.34 4.97
CA ILE A 12 -0.86 -6.60 4.66
C ILE A 12 -0.03 -6.53 3.38
N ASP A 13 0.88 -7.49 3.25
CA ASP A 13 1.33 -8.00 1.96
C ASP A 13 0.53 -9.29 1.72
N VAL A 14 -0.06 -9.43 0.54
CA VAL A 14 -0.97 -10.55 0.21
C VAL A 14 -0.24 -11.89 0.28
N GLY A 15 1.05 -11.91 -0.03
CA GLY A 15 1.82 -13.13 -0.20
C GLY A 15 1.61 -13.78 -1.56
N VAL A 16 1.71 -15.11 -1.60
CA VAL A 16 1.74 -15.87 -2.85
C VAL A 16 0.62 -16.90 -2.89
N GLU A 17 -0.01 -17.02 -4.05
CA GLU A 17 -0.91 -18.13 -4.37
C GLU A 17 -0.13 -19.46 -4.44
N THR A 18 -0.87 -20.56 -4.53
CA THR A 18 -0.32 -21.87 -4.85
C THR A 18 0.48 -21.79 -6.15
N TYR A 19 1.71 -22.30 -6.13
CA TYR A 19 2.59 -22.21 -7.27
C TYR A 19 2.04 -22.98 -8.47
N THR A 20 2.08 -22.33 -9.62
CA THR A 20 1.69 -22.90 -10.91
C THR A 20 2.85 -22.76 -11.91
N ALA A 21 2.70 -23.33 -13.11
CA ALA A 21 3.66 -23.12 -14.19
C ALA A 21 3.89 -21.63 -14.50
N LYS A 22 2.87 -20.76 -14.31
CA LYS A 22 3.02 -19.31 -14.50
C LYS A 22 4.07 -18.72 -13.56
N THR A 23 4.11 -19.17 -12.30
CA THR A 23 5.00 -18.66 -11.24
C THR A 23 6.48 -18.70 -11.65
N PHE A 24 6.87 -19.70 -12.44
CA PHE A 24 8.26 -19.92 -12.85
C PHE A 24 8.51 -19.57 -14.33
N SER A 25 7.61 -18.79 -14.94
CA SER A 25 7.67 -18.40 -16.35
C SER A 25 7.70 -16.88 -16.51
N SER A 26 7.86 -16.42 -17.76
CA SER A 26 7.68 -15.01 -18.11
C SER A 26 6.27 -14.47 -17.79
N ARG A 27 5.28 -15.35 -17.63
CA ARG A 27 3.90 -15.01 -17.27
C ARG A 27 3.68 -14.78 -15.77
N ARG A 28 4.73 -14.84 -14.95
CA ARG A 28 4.64 -14.65 -13.49
C ARG A 28 3.92 -13.35 -13.11
N TYR A 29 4.15 -12.27 -13.85
CA TYR A 29 3.57 -10.96 -13.54
C TYR A 29 2.15 -10.76 -14.10
N GLU A 30 1.58 -11.78 -14.75
CA GLU A 30 0.12 -11.87 -14.95
C GLU A 30 -0.62 -12.26 -13.67
N ILE A 31 0.09 -12.86 -12.70
CA ILE A 31 -0.48 -13.22 -11.38
C ILE A 31 -0.68 -11.92 -10.61
N TRP A 32 -1.91 -11.65 -10.19
CA TRP A 32 -2.29 -10.37 -9.57
C TRP A 32 -1.50 -10.09 -8.27
N THR A 33 -1.16 -11.13 -7.48
CA THR A 33 -0.35 -10.95 -6.26
C THR A 33 1.11 -10.54 -6.54
N MET A 34 1.57 -10.67 -7.79
CA MET A 34 2.90 -10.20 -8.24
C MET A 34 2.85 -8.77 -8.81
N GLN A 35 1.68 -8.14 -8.88
CA GLN A 35 1.48 -6.81 -9.45
C GLN A 35 1.42 -5.73 -8.37
N SER A 36 2.20 -4.66 -8.51
CA SER A 36 2.30 -3.62 -7.47
C SER A 36 0.98 -2.91 -7.15
N ALA A 37 -0.02 -2.94 -8.05
CA ALA A 37 -1.36 -2.40 -7.81
C ALA A 37 -2.16 -3.16 -6.74
N TYR A 38 -1.67 -4.32 -6.29
CA TYR A 38 -2.22 -5.12 -5.19
C TYR A 38 -1.27 -5.19 -3.99
N HIS A 39 -0.49 -4.12 -3.81
CA HIS A 39 0.44 -3.92 -2.70
C HIS A 39 0.31 -2.51 -2.15
N ASN A 40 0.86 -2.26 -0.95
CA ASN A 40 0.81 -0.96 -0.28
C ASN A 40 1.69 0.11 -0.99
N LEU A 41 1.37 0.49 -2.22
CA LEU A 41 2.21 1.22 -3.19
C LEU A 41 1.38 2.16 -4.07
N PRO A 42 2.02 3.18 -4.68
CA PRO A 42 1.37 4.00 -5.71
C PRO A 42 1.29 3.29 -7.06
N THR A 43 0.26 3.63 -7.83
CA THR A 43 0.24 3.48 -9.28
C THR A 43 0.30 4.87 -9.89
N ILE A 44 1.35 5.13 -10.68
CA ILE A 44 1.69 6.48 -11.17
C ILE A 44 1.37 6.55 -12.65
N ASN A 45 0.52 7.50 -13.06
CA ASN A 45 0.07 7.61 -14.47
C ASN A 45 -0.52 6.28 -15.01
N GLY A 46 -1.15 5.48 -14.16
CA GLY A 46 -1.65 4.15 -14.51
C GLY A 46 -0.57 3.08 -14.69
N ILE A 47 0.68 3.36 -14.30
CA ILE A 47 1.84 2.47 -14.46
C ILE A 47 2.26 1.90 -13.09
N MET A 48 2.44 0.58 -13.08
CA MET A 48 2.92 -0.21 -11.94
C MET A 48 4.45 -0.27 -11.91
N GLN A 49 5.00 -0.74 -10.79
CA GLN A 49 6.40 -1.10 -10.73
C GLN A 49 6.71 -2.25 -11.70
N LYS A 50 7.95 -2.32 -12.17
CA LYS A 50 8.42 -3.37 -13.07
C LYS A 50 9.47 -4.23 -12.38
N ASN A 51 9.56 -5.49 -12.80
CA ASN A 51 10.52 -6.44 -12.27
C ASN A 51 11.87 -6.30 -12.97
N GLY A 52 12.94 -6.54 -12.21
CA GLY A 52 14.32 -6.50 -12.71
C GLY A 52 15.23 -5.76 -11.73
N GLN A 53 16.53 -6.04 -11.78
CA GLN A 53 17.51 -5.38 -10.91
C GLN A 53 17.61 -3.88 -11.20
N GLU A 54 17.37 -3.49 -12.45
CA GLU A 54 17.31 -2.11 -12.90
C GLU A 54 16.15 -1.32 -12.26
N TYR A 55 15.12 -2.02 -11.78
CA TYR A 55 13.94 -1.46 -11.12
C TYR A 55 14.03 -1.49 -9.58
N GLN A 56 15.25 -1.44 -9.03
CA GLN A 56 15.46 -1.38 -7.58
C GLN A 56 15.25 0.04 -7.02
N ALA A 57 14.86 0.12 -5.75
CA ALA A 57 14.85 1.38 -5.01
C ALA A 57 16.27 1.92 -4.78
N ALA A 58 16.36 3.22 -4.48
CA ALA A 58 17.61 3.92 -4.19
C ALA A 58 17.48 4.75 -2.91
N ASP A 59 18.59 5.39 -2.51
CA ASP A 59 18.65 6.38 -1.41
C ASP A 59 18.04 5.87 -0.10
N VAL A 60 18.28 4.59 0.20
CA VAL A 60 17.75 3.92 1.38
C VAL A 60 18.44 4.44 2.63
N SER A 61 17.64 4.87 3.62
CA SER A 61 18.12 5.28 4.93
C SER A 61 17.21 4.79 6.04
N TYR A 62 17.79 4.57 7.21
CA TYR A 62 17.07 4.09 8.38
C TYR A 62 17.67 4.67 9.65
N THR A 63 16.81 5.07 10.58
CA THR A 63 17.19 5.42 11.95
C THR A 63 16.18 4.86 12.93
N ALA A 64 16.63 4.38 14.09
CA ALA A 64 15.72 3.93 15.14
C ALA A 64 16.23 4.22 16.53
N GLY A 65 15.29 4.56 17.40
CA GLY A 65 15.50 4.74 18.82
C GLY A 65 14.33 4.20 19.64
N LYS A 66 14.35 4.51 20.94
CA LYS A 66 13.38 3.98 21.93
C LYS A 66 11.94 4.41 21.68
N LYS A 67 11.71 5.59 21.08
CA LYS A 67 10.36 6.14 20.84
C LYS A 67 9.94 6.15 19.38
N ARG A 68 10.92 6.19 18.46
CA ARG A 68 10.67 6.43 17.03
C ARG A 68 11.60 5.59 16.16
N ALA A 69 11.08 5.07 15.06
CA ALA A 69 11.87 4.52 13.96
C ALA A 69 11.43 5.16 12.64
N VAL A 70 12.39 5.47 11.76
CA VAL A 70 12.16 6.10 10.46
C VAL A 70 12.91 5.32 9.40
N PHE A 71 12.22 4.93 8.35
CA PHE A 71 12.78 4.28 7.16
C PHE A 71 12.42 5.11 5.93
N SER A 72 13.38 5.43 5.09
CA SER A 72 13.16 6.23 3.88
C SER A 72 13.88 5.62 2.68
N LEU A 73 13.31 5.78 1.50
CA LEU A 73 13.85 5.30 0.23
C LEU A 73 13.21 6.05 -0.95
N ASP A 74 13.95 6.19 -2.05
CA ASP A 74 13.39 6.59 -3.34
C ASP A 74 12.97 5.35 -4.13
N ILE A 75 11.69 5.27 -4.48
CA ILE A 75 11.12 4.17 -5.29
C ILE A 75 10.92 4.56 -6.75
N SER A 76 11.35 5.75 -7.19
CA SER A 76 11.15 6.23 -8.56
C SER A 76 11.67 5.24 -9.61
N LYS A 77 12.88 4.70 -9.41
CA LYS A 77 13.51 3.73 -10.32
C LYS A 77 12.77 2.40 -10.43
N ALA A 78 11.90 2.07 -9.46
CA ALA A 78 11.07 0.87 -9.56
C ALA A 78 9.97 0.99 -10.62
N TYR A 79 9.68 2.21 -11.09
CA TYR A 79 8.73 2.48 -12.15
C TYR A 79 9.48 2.67 -13.48
N PRO A 80 8.94 2.14 -14.60
CA PRO A 80 9.52 2.35 -15.90
C PRO A 80 9.26 3.79 -16.40
N GLU A 81 9.96 4.19 -17.47
CA GLU A 81 9.97 5.59 -17.94
C GLU A 81 8.57 6.12 -18.30
N GLU A 82 7.66 5.23 -18.70
CA GLU A 82 6.27 5.53 -19.03
C GLU A 82 5.49 6.09 -17.84
N ALA A 83 5.90 5.78 -16.60
CA ALA A 83 5.31 6.37 -15.40
C ALA A 83 5.61 7.87 -15.27
N LYS A 84 6.62 8.38 -15.98
CA LYS A 84 7.05 9.79 -15.95
C LYS A 84 7.30 10.31 -14.54
N VAL A 85 7.85 9.47 -13.67
CA VAL A 85 8.29 9.86 -12.32
C VAL A 85 9.76 10.30 -12.36
N LYS A 86 10.06 11.46 -11.75
CA LYS A 86 11.43 11.97 -11.59
C LYS A 86 12.04 11.52 -10.28
N TYR A 87 11.28 11.64 -9.20
CA TYR A 87 11.60 11.06 -7.89
C TYR A 87 10.31 10.69 -7.17
N TRP A 88 10.41 9.71 -6.27
CA TRP A 88 9.34 9.34 -5.37
C TRP A 88 9.93 8.85 -4.06
N THR A 89 10.10 9.76 -3.11
CA THR A 89 10.65 9.44 -1.79
C THR A 89 9.52 9.05 -0.85
N ARG A 90 9.55 7.80 -0.39
CA ARG A 90 8.67 7.31 0.65
C ARG A 90 9.39 7.31 1.98
N THR A 91 8.75 7.85 3.02
CA THR A 91 9.23 7.78 4.40
C THR A 91 8.17 7.14 5.28
N ILE A 92 8.57 6.10 5.99
CA ILE A 92 7.75 5.35 6.93
C ILE A 92 8.26 5.65 8.33
N THR A 93 7.40 6.23 9.17
CA THR A 93 7.73 6.58 10.54
C THR A 93 6.85 5.78 11.49
N LEU A 94 7.45 5.01 12.39
CA LEU A 94 6.79 4.39 13.53
C LEU A 94 7.02 5.24 14.78
N GLU A 95 5.96 5.88 15.27
CA GLU A 95 5.91 6.45 16.63
C GLU A 95 5.41 5.36 17.58
N ARG A 96 6.33 4.76 18.34
CA ARG A 96 6.06 3.55 19.14
C ARG A 96 4.96 3.81 20.17
N GLY A 97 3.97 2.93 20.22
CA GLY A 97 2.80 3.06 21.09
C GLY A 97 1.80 4.12 20.65
N LYS A 98 1.94 4.71 19.45
CA LYS A 98 1.06 5.76 18.95
C LYS A 98 0.51 5.44 17.56
N HIS A 99 1.34 5.56 16.53
CA HIS A 99 0.90 5.46 15.14
C HIS A 99 2.05 5.19 14.18
N VAL A 100 1.69 4.80 12.96
CA VAL A 100 2.58 4.75 11.80
C VAL A 100 2.18 5.86 10.84
N THR A 101 3.17 6.50 10.22
CA THR A 101 2.96 7.52 9.19
C THR A 101 3.70 7.12 7.93
N ILE A 102 3.01 7.18 6.79
CA ILE A 102 3.57 7.00 5.45
C ILE A 102 3.52 8.36 4.78
N ARG A 103 4.69 8.96 4.55
CA ARG A 103 4.82 10.22 3.82
C ARG A 103 5.44 9.93 2.47
N ASP A 104 4.74 10.29 1.40
CA ASP A 104 5.28 10.24 0.05
C ASP A 104 5.49 11.67 -0.44
N SER A 105 6.68 11.95 -0.97
CA SER A 105 7.00 13.18 -1.69
C SER A 105 7.46 12.83 -3.08
N TYR A 106 6.91 13.50 -4.10
CA TYR A 106 7.15 13.12 -5.49
C TYR A 106 7.33 14.33 -6.40
N ALA A 107 8.00 14.07 -7.53
CA ALA A 107 7.88 14.90 -8.71
C ALA A 107 7.68 14.05 -9.96
N LEU A 108 6.77 14.48 -10.81
CA LEU A 108 6.50 13.91 -12.12
C LEU A 108 7.12 14.80 -13.21
N GLY A 109 7.51 14.18 -14.32
CA GLY A 109 7.83 14.87 -15.56
C GLY A 109 6.59 15.30 -16.31
N GLU A 110 5.50 14.53 -16.19
CA GLU A 110 4.25 14.74 -16.92
C GLU A 110 3.11 14.05 -16.16
N VAL A 111 1.90 14.61 -16.22
CA VAL A 111 0.68 14.02 -15.68
C VAL A 111 -0.15 13.53 -16.85
N ARG A 112 -0.41 12.23 -16.90
CA ARG A 112 -1.10 11.55 -18.02
C ARG A 112 -2.39 10.87 -17.59
N LYS A 113 -2.42 10.32 -16.38
CA LYS A 113 -3.57 9.65 -15.77
C LYS A 113 -3.58 9.92 -14.27
N ASP A 114 -4.68 9.50 -13.64
CA ASP A 114 -4.84 9.61 -12.20
C ASP A 114 -3.72 8.86 -11.44
N LEU A 115 -3.30 9.48 -10.34
CA LEU A 115 -2.46 8.88 -9.33
C LEU A 115 -3.35 8.22 -8.29
N TYR A 116 -3.08 6.96 -7.95
CA TYR A 116 -3.74 6.32 -6.81
C TYR A 116 -2.77 5.55 -5.94
N LEU A 117 -3.11 5.42 -4.65
CA LEU A 117 -2.40 4.60 -3.69
C LEU A 117 -3.26 3.39 -3.35
N THR A 118 -2.67 2.21 -3.44
CA THR A 118 -3.29 1.00 -2.94
C THR A 118 -2.86 0.77 -1.49
N LEU A 119 -3.81 0.38 -0.64
CA LEU A 119 -3.54 -0.29 0.63
C LEU A 119 -4.31 -1.63 0.68
N MET A 120 -3.62 -2.71 1.00
CA MET A 120 -4.19 -4.04 1.14
C MET A 120 -4.48 -4.35 2.59
N SER A 121 -5.65 -4.93 2.84
CA SER A 121 -6.11 -5.31 4.17
C SER A 121 -6.94 -6.60 4.09
N TRP A 122 -6.80 -7.47 5.08
CA TRP A 122 -7.75 -8.55 5.35
C TRP A 122 -8.90 -8.11 6.28
N ARG A 123 -8.74 -6.95 6.92
CA ARG A 123 -9.79 -6.28 7.70
C ARG A 123 -10.69 -5.49 6.76
N LYS A 124 -12.00 -5.73 6.80
CA LYS A 124 -12.98 -5.00 5.99
C LYS A 124 -12.86 -3.49 6.27
N PRO A 125 -12.60 -2.65 5.25
CA PRO A 125 -12.57 -1.21 5.40
C PRO A 125 -13.98 -0.63 5.33
N GLU A 126 -14.25 0.35 6.17
CA GLU A 126 -15.47 1.15 6.13
C GLU A 126 -15.12 2.63 6.22
N LEU A 127 -15.78 3.46 5.42
CA LEU A 127 -15.61 4.90 5.48
C LEU A 127 -16.36 5.43 6.71
N GLU A 128 -15.65 5.69 7.80
CA GLU A 128 -16.26 6.21 9.02
C GLU A 128 -16.59 7.71 8.88
N ALA A 129 -15.70 8.45 8.23
CA ALA A 129 -15.91 9.84 7.80
C ALA A 129 -14.95 10.16 6.65
N GLU A 130 -15.21 11.24 5.89
CA GLU A 130 -14.23 11.69 4.90
C GLU A 130 -12.85 11.91 5.53
N GLY A 131 -11.81 11.27 4.98
CA GLY A 131 -10.46 11.33 5.52
C GLY A 131 -10.18 10.34 6.66
N LYS A 132 -11.13 9.48 7.01
CA LYS A 132 -11.00 8.48 8.08
C LYS A 132 -11.67 7.15 7.70
N ILE A 133 -10.85 6.13 7.49
CA ILE A 133 -11.27 4.76 7.21
C ILE A 133 -11.10 3.94 8.48
N ARG A 134 -12.13 3.17 8.85
CA ARG A 134 -12.06 2.19 9.93
C ARG A 134 -11.81 0.81 9.33
N LEU A 135 -10.80 0.10 9.83
CA LEU A 135 -10.55 -1.31 9.53
C LEU A 135 -11.25 -2.16 10.60
N MET A 136 -12.31 -2.85 10.21
CA MET A 136 -13.08 -3.69 11.12
C MET A 136 -12.28 -4.91 11.60
N ASN A 137 -12.72 -5.52 12.70
CA ASN A 137 -12.13 -6.78 13.13
C ASN A 137 -12.48 -7.88 12.13
N PRO A 138 -11.52 -8.77 11.79
CA PRO A 138 -11.82 -9.95 10.99
C PRO A 138 -12.86 -10.84 11.68
N GLU A 139 -13.60 -11.61 10.89
CA GLU A 139 -14.57 -12.57 11.39
C GLU A 139 -13.90 -13.60 12.33
N GLY A 140 -14.57 -13.94 13.43
CA GLY A 140 -14.05 -14.88 14.44
C GLY A 140 -12.97 -14.33 15.36
N ILE A 141 -12.59 -13.05 15.24
CA ILE A 141 -11.63 -12.40 16.15
C ILE A 141 -12.31 -11.29 16.94
N GLU A 142 -12.50 -11.55 18.24
CA GLU A 142 -13.12 -10.62 19.17
C GLU A 142 -12.08 -9.73 19.88
N ASN A 143 -12.56 -8.61 20.46
CA ASN A 143 -11.80 -7.74 21.36
C ASN A 143 -10.54 -7.05 20.79
N LEU A 144 -10.34 -7.05 19.47
CA LEU A 144 -9.33 -6.19 18.87
C LEU A 144 -9.80 -4.74 18.86
N ARG A 145 -8.89 -3.83 19.23
CA ARG A 145 -9.13 -2.40 19.06
C ARG A 145 -9.16 -2.07 17.56
N PRO A 146 -10.08 -1.21 17.12
CA PRO A 146 -10.19 -0.83 15.72
C PRO A 146 -8.91 -0.15 15.24
N VAL A 147 -8.52 -0.39 13.99
CA VAL A 147 -7.41 0.33 13.37
C VAL A 147 -7.98 1.34 12.40
N TYR A 148 -7.46 2.55 12.42
CA TYR A 148 -7.89 3.65 11.59
C TYR A 148 -6.81 4.05 10.60
N VAL A 149 -7.22 4.33 9.36
CA VAL A 149 -6.37 4.91 8.32
C VAL A 149 -6.89 6.31 8.01
N TYR A 150 -6.05 7.31 8.23
CA TYR A 150 -6.34 8.71 7.99
C TYR A 150 -5.62 9.20 6.74
N TYR A 151 -6.31 10.00 5.95
CA TYR A 151 -5.81 10.61 4.71
C TYR A 151 -6.37 12.02 4.55
N ASP A 152 -5.70 12.87 3.76
CA ASP A 152 -6.23 14.20 3.45
C ASP A 152 -7.37 14.09 2.43
N LYS A 153 -8.60 14.31 2.90
CA LYS A 153 -9.81 14.29 2.08
C LYS A 153 -9.85 15.34 0.97
N LYS A 154 -9.08 16.42 1.08
CA LYS A 154 -8.94 17.42 0.02
C LYS A 154 -8.03 16.91 -1.10
N MET A 155 -7.13 15.99 -0.79
CA MET A 155 -6.21 15.39 -1.76
C MET A 155 -6.75 14.12 -2.39
N PHE A 156 -7.49 13.30 -1.63
CA PHE A 156 -7.94 11.98 -2.09
C PHE A 156 -9.45 11.78 -1.98
N SER A 157 -10.00 11.06 -2.96
CA SER A 157 -11.20 10.24 -2.77
C SER A 157 -10.78 8.81 -2.41
N VAL A 158 -11.69 8.03 -1.84
CA VAL A 158 -11.45 6.64 -1.46
C VAL A 158 -12.47 5.74 -2.13
N ASP A 159 -12.01 4.58 -2.57
CA ASP A 159 -12.84 3.47 -3.03
C ASP A 159 -12.36 2.15 -2.39
N PHE A 160 -13.24 1.17 -2.31
CA PHE A 160 -12.96 -0.14 -1.72
C PHE A 160 -13.36 -1.24 -2.69
N GLU A 161 -12.42 -2.12 -3.00
CA GLU A 161 -12.66 -3.34 -3.73
C GLU A 161 -12.57 -4.54 -2.79
N THR A 162 -13.54 -5.45 -2.92
CA THR A 162 -13.49 -6.76 -2.27
C THR A 162 -12.95 -7.77 -3.28
N ILE A 163 -11.91 -8.50 -2.87
CA ILE A 163 -11.25 -9.54 -3.65
C ILE A 163 -11.62 -10.87 -3.02
N THR A 164 -12.49 -11.62 -3.68
CA THR A 164 -12.80 -13.00 -3.28
C THR A 164 -11.60 -13.89 -3.56
N LEU A 165 -11.18 -14.66 -2.56
CA LEU A 165 -10.05 -15.57 -2.67
C LEU A 165 -10.52 -16.98 -3.07
N GLU A 166 -9.99 -17.49 -4.16
CA GLU A 166 -10.23 -18.87 -4.61
C GLU A 166 -9.08 -19.81 -4.20
N ASP A 167 -7.85 -19.28 -4.17
CA ASP A 167 -6.65 -20.04 -3.83
C ASP A 167 -6.65 -20.49 -2.36
N SER A 168 -6.48 -21.80 -2.14
CA SER A 168 -6.56 -22.41 -0.81
C SER A 168 -5.46 -21.93 0.15
N ARG A 169 -4.26 -21.62 -0.38
CA ARG A 169 -3.15 -21.12 0.42
C ARG A 169 -3.44 -19.70 0.92
N LEU A 170 -3.92 -18.81 0.05
CA LEU A 170 -4.36 -17.48 0.49
C LEU A 170 -5.52 -17.56 1.47
N ARG A 171 -6.51 -18.43 1.22
CA ARG A 171 -7.66 -18.62 2.14
C ARG A 171 -7.24 -19.08 3.52
N SER A 172 -6.24 -19.97 3.61
CA SER A 172 -5.71 -20.42 4.90
C SER A 172 -5.06 -19.30 5.72
N SER A 173 -4.59 -18.23 5.06
CA SER A 173 -3.94 -17.09 5.70
C SER A 173 -4.93 -15.95 6.02
N TRP A 174 -5.88 -15.71 5.12
CA TRP A 174 -6.68 -14.48 5.12
C TRP A 174 -8.19 -14.70 5.21
N GLY A 175 -8.67 -15.94 5.14
CA GLY A 175 -10.10 -16.24 4.96
C GLY A 175 -10.54 -16.08 3.51
N ASP A 176 -11.84 -15.93 3.29
CA ASP A 176 -12.40 -15.99 1.93
C ASP A 176 -12.22 -14.71 1.12
N GLN A 177 -11.76 -13.62 1.74
CA GLN A 177 -11.76 -12.30 1.12
C GLN A 177 -10.56 -11.46 1.56
N LEU A 178 -10.11 -10.59 0.65
CA LEU A 178 -9.24 -9.46 0.94
C LEU A 178 -9.90 -8.17 0.48
N PHE A 179 -9.35 -7.05 0.95
CA PHE A 179 -9.84 -5.73 0.63
C PHE A 179 -8.71 -4.87 0.09
N ARG A 180 -8.98 -4.22 -1.04
CA ARG A 180 -8.11 -3.23 -1.65
C ARG A 180 -8.72 -1.85 -1.44
N ILE A 181 -8.04 -1.03 -0.66
CA ILE A 181 -8.38 0.38 -0.43
C ILE A 181 -7.61 1.20 -1.47
N MET A 182 -8.33 2.00 -2.25
CA MET A 182 -7.75 2.84 -3.29
C MET A 182 -7.96 4.30 -2.92
N LEU A 183 -6.87 5.03 -2.66
CA LEU A 183 -6.88 6.47 -2.46
C LEU A 183 -6.52 7.14 -3.78
N THR A 184 -7.51 7.64 -4.52
CA THR A 184 -7.31 8.31 -5.82
C THR A 184 -7.15 9.81 -5.64
N ALA A 185 -6.04 10.35 -6.14
CA ALA A 185 -5.75 11.76 -6.03
C ALA A 185 -6.79 12.58 -6.82
N ARG A 186 -7.42 13.55 -6.16
CA ARG A 186 -8.38 14.47 -6.78
C ARG A 186 -7.70 15.41 -7.77
N GLN A 187 -6.42 15.70 -7.53
CA GLN A 187 -5.54 16.47 -8.38
C GLN A 187 -4.12 15.91 -8.26
N THR A 188 -3.39 15.89 -9.37
CA THR A 188 -2.01 15.39 -9.41
C THR A 188 -1.09 16.51 -9.90
N PRO A 189 -0.69 17.46 -9.04
CA PRO A 189 0.31 18.45 -9.42
C PRO A 189 1.64 17.77 -9.80
N LEU A 190 2.47 18.42 -10.63
CA LEU A 190 3.78 17.87 -11.01
C LEU A 190 4.72 17.65 -9.82
N LYS A 191 4.48 18.31 -8.69
CA LYS A 191 5.16 18.05 -7.41
C LYS A 191 4.11 18.00 -6.33
N GLY A 192 4.22 17.03 -5.44
CA GLY A 192 3.28 16.88 -4.36
C GLY A 192 3.87 16.15 -3.17
N GLU A 193 3.16 16.26 -2.07
CA GLU A 193 3.43 15.52 -0.85
C GLU A 193 2.11 15.19 -0.18
N PHE A 194 2.01 13.98 0.35
CA PHE A 194 0.87 13.58 1.16
C PHE A 194 1.30 12.61 2.26
N ILE A 195 0.42 12.51 3.26
CA ILE A 195 0.62 11.69 4.44
C ILE A 195 -0.60 10.79 4.66
N ILE A 196 -0.33 9.51 4.87
CA ILE A 196 -1.27 8.55 5.43
C ILE A 196 -0.83 8.25 6.86
N ARG A 197 -1.78 8.31 7.81
CA ARG A 197 -1.53 7.93 9.21
C ARG A 197 -2.36 6.70 9.55
N ILE A 198 -1.73 5.73 10.21
CA ILE A 198 -2.36 4.51 10.69
C ILE A 198 -2.22 4.46 12.21
N GLU A 199 -3.33 4.31 12.92
CA GLU A 199 -3.35 4.23 14.39
C GLU A 199 -4.44 3.29 14.88
N GLN A 200 -4.37 2.91 16.15
CA GLN A 200 -5.30 2.01 16.81
C GLN A 200 -5.91 2.68 18.05
#